data_AF-A0A254NR32-F1
#
_entry.id   AF-A0A254NR32-F1
#
_cell.length_a   1.000
_cell.length_b   1.000
_cell.length_c   1.000
_cell.angle_alpha   90.00
_cell.angle_beta   90.00
_cell.angle_gamma   90.00
#
_symmetry.space_group_name_H-M   'P 1'
#
loop_
_entity.id
_entity.type
_entity.pdbx_description
1 polymer ?
#
loop_
_entity_poly.entity_id
_entity_poly.type
_entity_poly.pdbx_seq_one_letter_code
_entity_poly.pdbx_strand_id
1 'polypeptide(L)'
;MDGRYGGSGGDDDRARRAARREDDGPEGGGRPRIELDKRPGGEPYRDAYRDDRDRQGPYRQDPYRRDPYREDRYRDDRYRHAGNGRISRADYVPSGLSPWRHIWLHPRLVARDFLYSADPLRNALLLALIAGCFTALNTASTRNWGDDMSTGGLIASVVIVGLIGGLLTYYLGAWLLKVVGGWLGGVASTSEMRIISGRIQGMLSIMVGLFWIPELLIAGKENFTLLTPVLDANLTRSLLYFGVSMLELAGSVWSGILILHATGEIHGFSAWKALLMYVIVTIIGMLIAFILIFLVIMIVGTVITGFSL
;
A
#
# COMPACT_ATOMS: atom_id res chain seq x y z
N MET A 1 22.14 -24.31 -62.84
CA MET A 1 21.36 -24.19 -61.60
C MET A 1 21.86 -22.97 -60.84
N ASP A 2 21.78 -21.76 -61.39
CA ASP A 2 20.62 -20.91 -61.76
C ASP A 2 19.93 -20.21 -60.59
N GLY A 3 19.85 -18.87 -60.72
CA GLY A 3 18.96 -17.94 -59.98
C GLY A 3 19.61 -17.22 -58.80
N ARG A 4 20.22 -16.02 -58.90
CA ARG A 4 19.68 -14.66 -59.16
C ARG A 4 18.41 -14.30 -58.36
N TYR A 5 18.53 -13.33 -57.45
CA TYR A 5 17.74 -12.09 -57.20
C TYR A 5 18.32 -11.50 -55.89
N GLY A 6 18.84 -10.28 -55.74
CA GLY A 6 18.63 -9.02 -56.47
C GLY A 6 17.53 -8.21 -55.76
N GLY A 7 17.89 -7.33 -54.80
CA GLY A 7 16.91 -6.55 -54.04
C GLY A 7 17.53 -5.49 -53.14
N SER A 8 18.04 -4.43 -53.78
CA SER A 8 18.49 -3.17 -53.20
C SER A 8 17.30 -2.28 -52.82
N GLY A 9 17.25 -1.80 -51.59
CA GLY A 9 16.44 -0.66 -51.17
C GLY A 9 16.99 -0.19 -49.82
N GLY A 10 17.38 1.05 -49.60
CA GLY A 10 17.13 2.28 -50.34
C GLY A 10 17.11 3.37 -49.28
N ASP A 11 18.20 4.12 -49.19
CA ASP A 11 18.37 5.31 -48.37
C ASP A 11 17.25 6.32 -48.63
N ASP A 12 16.28 6.50 -47.72
CA ASP A 12 15.22 7.51 -47.91
C ASP A 12 14.68 8.19 -46.62
N ASP A 13 15.37 8.08 -45.48
CA ASP A 13 14.87 8.67 -44.22
C ASP A 13 15.64 9.91 -43.71
N ARG A 14 16.60 10.45 -44.47
CA ARG A 14 17.37 11.66 -44.07
C ARG A 14 16.86 13.00 -44.61
N ALA A 15 15.81 13.03 -45.43
CA ALA A 15 15.36 14.26 -46.10
C ALA A 15 14.13 14.98 -45.49
N ARG A 16 13.53 14.48 -44.40
CA ARG A 16 12.27 15.05 -43.85
C ARG A 16 12.39 15.94 -42.59
N ARG A 17 13.60 16.28 -42.13
CA ARG A 17 13.79 17.08 -40.89
C ARG A 17 14.35 18.50 -41.08
N ALA A 18 14.28 19.08 -42.28
CA ALA A 18 14.89 20.38 -42.58
C ALA A 18 13.92 21.48 -43.08
N ALA A 19 12.61 21.38 -42.85
CA ALA A 19 11.64 22.36 -43.36
C ALA A 19 10.56 22.78 -42.32
N ARG A 20 11.01 23.22 -41.13
CA ARG A 20 10.18 24.04 -40.23
C ARG A 20 11.01 25.22 -39.72
N ARG A 21 11.37 26.07 -40.68
CA ARG A 21 11.85 27.43 -40.47
C ARG A 21 10.64 28.36 -40.32
N GLU A 22 10.81 29.32 -39.41
CA GLU A 22 10.50 30.73 -39.60
C GLU A 22 9.08 31.06 -40.06
N ASP A 23 8.28 31.52 -39.10
CA ASP A 23 7.27 32.55 -39.38
C ASP A 23 7.28 33.55 -38.22
N ASP A 24 8.10 34.59 -38.42
CA ASP A 24 8.09 35.86 -37.71
C ASP A 24 7.02 36.76 -38.35
N GLY A 25 6.19 37.42 -37.52
CA GLY A 25 5.27 38.46 -37.99
C GLY A 25 4.43 39.07 -36.85
N PRO A 26 3.97 40.33 -36.99
CA PRO A 26 4.55 41.44 -36.23
C PRO A 26 3.64 42.07 -35.18
N GLU A 27 4.26 43.02 -34.46
CA GLU A 27 3.72 44.02 -33.55
C GLU A 27 2.44 44.72 -34.03
N GLY A 28 1.62 45.15 -33.06
CA GLY A 28 0.79 46.36 -33.19
C GLY A 28 -0.72 46.15 -33.20
N GLY A 29 -1.40 46.50 -32.11
CA GLY A 29 -2.86 46.58 -32.09
C GLY A 29 -3.41 47.00 -30.73
N GLY A 30 -3.57 48.32 -30.56
CA GLY A 30 -4.02 48.96 -29.33
C GLY A 30 -5.37 48.45 -28.82
N ARG A 31 -5.45 48.24 -27.52
CA ARG A 31 -6.73 47.99 -26.83
C ARG A 31 -7.44 49.33 -26.60
N PRO A 32 -8.72 49.46 -26.98
CA PRO A 32 -9.49 50.65 -26.66
C PRO A 32 -9.74 50.74 -25.15
N ARG A 33 -9.46 51.92 -24.63
CA ARG A 33 -9.77 52.41 -23.29
C ARG A 33 -11.29 52.47 -23.14
N ILE A 34 -11.87 51.57 -22.34
CA ILE A 34 -13.29 51.67 -21.96
C ILE A 34 -13.41 52.80 -20.95
N GLU A 35 -13.98 53.90 -21.44
CA GLU A 35 -14.36 55.09 -20.71
C GLU A 35 -15.60 54.75 -19.85
N LEU A 36 -15.41 54.74 -18.53
CA LEU A 36 -16.50 54.58 -17.56
C LEU A 36 -17.33 55.86 -17.53
N ASP A 37 -18.44 55.83 -18.26
CA ASP A 37 -19.50 56.83 -18.22
C ASP A 37 -20.07 56.92 -16.80
N LYS A 38 -19.87 58.09 -16.17
CA LYS A 38 -20.46 58.48 -14.90
C LYS A 38 -21.90 58.92 -15.16
N ARG A 39 -22.87 58.03 -14.93
CA ARG A 39 -24.27 58.44 -14.77
C ARG A 39 -24.57 58.84 -13.32
N PRO A 40 -25.05 60.08 -13.08
CA PRO A 40 -25.52 60.50 -11.76
C PRO A 40 -27.02 60.21 -11.62
N GLY A 41 -27.41 59.67 -10.46
CA GLY A 41 -28.77 59.76 -9.94
C GLY A 41 -29.75 58.72 -10.45
N GLY A 42 -30.27 57.88 -9.55
CA GLY A 42 -31.39 56.99 -9.84
C GLY A 42 -31.51 55.82 -8.87
N GLU A 43 -31.84 56.15 -7.61
CA GLU A 43 -32.56 55.38 -6.59
C GLU A 43 -32.29 53.88 -6.30
N PRO A 44 -32.44 53.48 -5.02
CA PRO A 44 -31.97 52.19 -4.53
C PRO A 44 -32.96 51.06 -4.82
N TYR A 45 -32.45 49.99 -5.43
CA TYR A 45 -33.13 48.71 -5.57
C TYR A 45 -33.29 48.07 -4.17
N ARG A 46 -34.46 48.31 -3.57
CA ARG A 46 -34.97 47.56 -2.42
C ARG A 46 -35.54 46.23 -2.89
N ASP A 47 -35.45 45.25 -2.00
CA ASP A 47 -36.23 44.02 -1.93
C ASP A 47 -35.89 42.89 -2.91
N ALA A 48 -35.04 41.97 -2.43
CA ALA A 48 -35.31 40.53 -2.49
C ALA A 48 -34.29 39.73 -1.65
N TYR A 49 -34.27 39.94 -0.32
CA TYR A 49 -33.84 38.87 0.58
C TYR A 49 -34.98 37.86 0.66
N ARG A 50 -35.07 37.00 -0.36
CA ARG A 50 -36.00 35.87 -0.39
C ARG A 50 -35.32 34.69 0.28
N ASP A 51 -35.92 34.28 1.38
CA ASP A 51 -35.61 33.13 2.23
C ASP A 51 -35.37 31.87 1.39
N ASP A 52 -34.10 31.42 1.33
CA ASP A 52 -33.65 30.20 0.64
C ASP A 52 -33.72 28.98 1.59
N ARG A 53 -34.75 28.92 2.46
CA ARG A 53 -34.97 27.81 3.40
C ARG A 53 -35.80 26.65 2.87
N ASP A 54 -36.33 26.74 1.65
CA ASP A 54 -37.22 25.71 1.09
C ASP A 54 -36.63 24.89 -0.08
N ARG A 55 -35.31 24.99 -0.33
CA ARG A 55 -34.60 24.12 -1.31
C ARG A 55 -33.91 22.91 -0.68
N GLN A 56 -34.44 22.39 0.42
CA GLN A 56 -34.12 21.02 0.84
C GLN A 56 -35.15 20.06 0.21
N GLY A 57 -34.83 19.60 -1.00
CA GLY A 57 -35.57 18.50 -1.64
C GLY A 57 -35.57 17.23 -0.77
N PRO A 58 -36.56 16.34 -0.93
CA PRO A 58 -36.86 15.24 0.00
C PRO A 58 -35.88 14.05 -0.07
N TYR A 59 -34.63 14.26 -0.50
CA TYR A 59 -33.60 13.23 -0.45
C TYR A 59 -32.91 13.22 0.91
N ARG A 60 -33.70 12.98 1.96
CA ARG A 60 -33.16 12.40 3.19
C ARG A 60 -32.83 10.95 2.85
N GLN A 61 -31.67 10.74 2.21
CA GLN A 61 -31.10 9.42 2.01
C GLN A 61 -30.85 8.86 3.40
N ASP A 62 -31.73 7.97 3.83
CA ASP A 62 -31.55 7.18 5.03
C ASP A 62 -30.29 6.32 4.84
N PRO A 63 -29.18 6.61 5.55
CA PRO A 63 -27.90 5.92 5.33
C PRO A 63 -27.94 4.44 5.71
N TYR A 64 -29.08 3.94 6.20
CA TYR A 64 -29.27 2.55 6.60
C TYR A 64 -30.27 1.78 5.74
N ARG A 65 -30.84 2.37 4.68
CA ARG A 65 -31.74 1.63 3.77
C ARG A 65 -30.92 0.65 2.92
N ARG A 66 -30.81 -0.61 3.38
CA ARG A 66 -30.24 -1.73 2.62
C ARG A 66 -30.98 -1.88 1.30
N ASP A 67 -30.33 -1.51 0.20
CA ASP A 67 -30.78 -1.80 -1.15
C ASP A 67 -30.62 -3.30 -1.43
N PRO A 68 -31.73 -4.06 -1.61
CA PRO A 68 -31.69 -5.51 -1.80
C PRO A 68 -31.11 -5.94 -3.16
N TYR A 69 -30.79 -5.00 -4.06
CA TYR A 69 -30.18 -5.29 -5.38
C TYR A 69 -28.68 -4.95 -5.45
N ARG A 70 -28.01 -4.68 -4.33
CA ARG A 70 -26.62 -4.21 -4.31
C ARG A 70 -25.56 -5.33 -4.42
N GLU A 71 -25.93 -6.59 -4.19
CA GLU A 71 -24.97 -7.72 -4.23
C GLU A 71 -24.58 -8.12 -5.66
N ASP A 72 -25.48 -7.98 -6.65
CA ASP A 72 -25.22 -8.46 -8.02
C ASP A 72 -24.24 -7.57 -8.82
N ARG A 73 -24.08 -6.30 -8.45
CA ARG A 73 -23.17 -5.36 -9.14
C ARG A 73 -21.68 -5.64 -8.93
N TYR A 74 -21.32 -6.51 -7.99
CA TYR A 74 -19.93 -6.84 -7.71
C TYR A 74 -19.35 -7.95 -8.59
N ARG A 75 -20.16 -8.58 -9.45
CA ARG A 75 -19.79 -9.81 -10.15
C ARG A 75 -19.05 -9.63 -11.48
N ASP A 76 -19.09 -8.43 -12.11
CA ASP A 76 -18.77 -8.30 -13.54
C ASP A 76 -17.74 -7.22 -13.96
N ASP A 77 -17.16 -6.43 -13.05
CA ASP A 77 -16.14 -5.41 -13.43
C ASP A 77 -14.72 -5.97 -13.66
N ARG A 78 -14.61 -7.24 -14.06
CA ARG A 78 -13.33 -7.95 -13.95
C ARG A 78 -12.25 -7.52 -14.94
N TYR A 79 -12.53 -6.85 -16.06
CA TYR A 79 -11.49 -6.61 -17.09
C TYR A 79 -11.72 -5.40 -18.03
N ARG A 80 -12.02 -4.20 -17.50
CA ARG A 80 -12.04 -2.97 -18.33
C ARG A 80 -11.00 -1.94 -17.89
N HIS A 81 -9.73 -2.34 -17.92
CA HIS A 81 -8.61 -1.41 -17.76
C HIS A 81 -7.59 -1.59 -18.89
N ALA A 82 -8.03 -1.27 -20.12
CA ALA A 82 -7.14 -0.88 -21.19
C ALA A 82 -7.34 0.62 -21.43
N GLY A 83 -6.41 1.43 -20.90
CA GLY A 83 -6.38 2.89 -21.08
C GLY A 83 -6.92 3.68 -19.90
N ASN A 84 -6.09 3.90 -18.87
CA ASN A 84 -6.21 4.90 -17.77
C ASN A 84 -7.58 5.17 -17.10
N GLY A 85 -8.63 4.38 -17.37
CA GLY A 85 -10.01 4.55 -16.92
C GLY A 85 -10.24 4.19 -15.45
N ARG A 86 -9.44 4.74 -14.54
CA ARG A 86 -9.80 4.77 -13.11
C ARG A 86 -11.01 5.68 -12.98
N ILE A 87 -12.03 5.17 -12.29
CA ILE A 87 -13.22 5.94 -11.93
C ILE A 87 -12.74 7.20 -11.18
N SER A 88 -13.30 8.37 -11.51
CA SER A 88 -12.99 9.60 -10.79
C SER A 88 -13.40 9.42 -9.32
N ARG A 89 -12.68 10.04 -8.39
CA ARG A 89 -13.05 10.02 -6.98
C ARG A 89 -14.48 10.56 -6.74
N ALA A 90 -14.93 11.50 -7.58
CA ALA A 90 -16.27 12.06 -7.53
C ALA A 90 -17.36 11.04 -7.93
N ASP A 91 -17.02 10.06 -8.75
CA ASP A 91 -17.97 9.08 -9.30
C ASP A 91 -17.99 7.77 -8.47
N TYR A 92 -17.01 7.58 -7.58
CA TYR A 92 -16.93 6.38 -6.75
C TYR A 92 -17.90 6.45 -5.58
N VAL A 93 -18.81 5.48 -5.49
CA VAL A 93 -19.72 5.32 -4.36
C VAL A 93 -19.13 4.31 -3.38
N PRO A 94 -18.76 4.72 -2.15
CA PRO A 94 -18.24 3.81 -1.14
C PRO A 94 -19.21 2.67 -0.84
N SER A 95 -18.68 1.48 -0.58
CA SER A 95 -19.51 0.32 -0.23
C SER A 95 -20.31 0.56 1.06
N GLY A 96 -19.80 1.40 1.97
CA GLY A 96 -20.37 1.62 3.31
C GLY A 96 -20.14 0.44 4.26
N LEU A 97 -19.33 -0.55 3.83
CA LEU A 97 -19.06 -1.75 4.59
C LEU A 97 -17.99 -1.50 5.65
N SER A 98 -18.12 -2.19 6.80
CA SER A 98 -17.06 -2.16 7.83
C SER A 98 -15.79 -2.83 7.29
N PRO A 99 -14.66 -2.10 7.19
CA PRO A 99 -13.44 -2.63 6.57
C PRO A 99 -12.86 -3.84 7.31
N TRP A 100 -12.97 -3.87 8.64
CA TRP A 100 -12.40 -4.92 9.50
C TRP A 100 -12.96 -6.31 9.24
N ARG A 101 -14.23 -6.41 8.85
CA ARG A 101 -14.86 -7.70 8.53
C ARG A 101 -14.70 -8.05 7.06
N HIS A 102 -14.88 -7.07 6.18
CA HIS A 102 -14.94 -7.31 4.74
C HIS A 102 -13.57 -7.52 4.11
N ILE A 103 -12.48 -7.09 4.76
CA ILE A 103 -11.12 -7.35 4.26
C ILE A 103 -10.83 -8.85 4.08
N TRP A 104 -11.45 -9.71 4.91
CA TRP A 104 -11.26 -11.17 4.87
C TRP A 104 -11.89 -11.85 3.66
N LEU A 105 -12.91 -11.24 3.06
CA LEU A 105 -13.71 -11.82 1.99
C LEU A 105 -13.57 -11.04 0.67
N HIS A 106 -13.41 -9.72 0.78
CA HIS A 106 -13.41 -8.79 -0.35
C HIS A 106 -12.26 -7.78 -0.26
N PRO A 107 -10.99 -8.22 -0.23
CA PRO A 107 -9.83 -7.35 -0.06
C PRO A 107 -9.70 -6.29 -1.17
N ARG A 108 -10.12 -6.62 -2.40
CA ARG A 108 -10.14 -5.68 -3.53
C ARG A 108 -11.13 -4.54 -3.32
N LEU A 109 -12.31 -4.85 -2.80
CA LEU A 109 -13.33 -3.83 -2.53
C LEU A 109 -12.87 -2.88 -1.42
N VAL A 110 -12.30 -3.44 -0.34
CA VAL A 110 -11.75 -2.64 0.77
C VAL A 110 -10.59 -1.75 0.30
N ALA A 111 -9.72 -2.26 -0.59
CA ALA A 111 -8.64 -1.46 -1.17
C ALA A 111 -9.18 -0.27 -2.00
N ARG A 112 -10.20 -0.51 -2.84
CA ARG A 112 -10.88 0.55 -3.60
C ARG A 112 -11.53 1.57 -2.67
N ASP A 113 -12.26 1.12 -1.65
CA ASP A 113 -12.92 2.02 -0.69
C ASP A 113 -11.90 2.95 -0.02
N PHE A 114 -10.73 2.43 0.38
CA PHE A 114 -9.69 3.26 0.95
C PHE A 114 -9.04 4.20 -0.06
N LEU A 115 -8.78 3.72 -1.27
CA LEU A 115 -8.20 4.53 -2.35
C LEU A 115 -9.05 5.78 -2.65
N TYR A 116 -10.37 5.61 -2.69
CA TYR A 116 -11.30 6.68 -3.04
C TYR A 116 -11.88 7.43 -1.84
N SER A 117 -11.66 6.96 -0.60
CA SER A 117 -12.08 7.67 0.62
C SER A 117 -11.51 9.09 0.71
N ALA A 118 -12.18 10.01 1.43
CA ALA A 118 -11.74 11.40 1.58
C ALA A 118 -10.29 11.53 2.07
N ASP A 119 -9.93 10.72 3.07
CA ASP A 119 -8.57 10.67 3.65
C ASP A 119 -7.98 9.24 3.57
N PRO A 120 -7.35 8.87 2.43
CA PRO A 120 -6.87 7.51 2.20
C PRO A 120 -5.81 7.04 3.20
N LEU A 121 -5.01 7.98 3.70
CA LEU A 121 -3.89 7.73 4.60
C LEU A 121 -4.23 7.93 6.08
N ARG A 122 -5.49 8.24 6.41
CA ARG A 122 -5.91 8.44 7.80
C ARG A 122 -5.60 7.19 8.63
N ASN A 123 -4.87 7.38 9.72
CA ASN A 123 -4.40 6.33 10.64
C ASN A 123 -3.50 5.26 10.01
N ALA A 124 -3.12 5.36 8.73
CA ALA A 124 -2.33 4.34 8.05
C ALA A 124 -0.95 4.17 8.68
N LEU A 125 -0.31 5.28 9.09
CA LEU A 125 0.96 5.24 9.82
C LEU A 125 0.82 4.55 11.19
N LEU A 126 -0.19 4.91 11.98
CA LEU A 126 -0.41 4.31 13.30
C LEU A 126 -0.61 2.79 13.20
N LEU A 127 -1.43 2.35 12.24
CA LEU A 127 -1.67 0.93 11.99
C LEU A 127 -0.38 0.20 11.56
N ALA A 128 0.45 0.82 10.71
CA ALA A 128 1.75 0.27 10.33
C ALA A 128 2.70 0.11 11.54
N LEU A 129 2.72 1.09 12.44
CA LEU A 129 3.56 1.05 13.64
C LEU A 129 3.14 -0.10 14.58
N ILE A 130 1.84 -0.27 14.81
CA ILE A 130 1.32 -1.37 15.63
C ILE A 130 1.64 -2.73 14.98
N ALA A 131 1.44 -2.86 13.67
CA ALA A 131 1.79 -4.07 12.93
C ALA A 131 3.29 -4.38 12.97
N GLY A 132 4.13 -3.33 12.97
CA GLY A 132 5.57 -3.46 13.19
C GLY A 132 5.89 -4.08 14.55
N CYS A 133 5.20 -3.68 15.63
CA CYS A 133 5.36 -4.30 16.95
C CYS A 133 5.01 -5.79 16.96
N PHE A 134 3.91 -6.21 16.33
CA PHE A 134 3.58 -7.64 16.19
C PHE A 134 4.64 -8.40 15.37
N THR A 135 5.18 -7.79 14.33
CA THR A 135 6.27 -8.39 13.53
C THR A 135 7.56 -8.55 14.34
N ALA A 136 7.89 -7.55 15.18
CA ALA A 136 9.02 -7.63 16.09
C ALA A 136 8.80 -8.68 17.18
N LEU A 137 7.57 -8.88 17.65
CA LEU A 137 7.20 -9.92 18.61
C LEU A 137 7.40 -11.32 18.02
N ASN A 138 6.94 -11.57 16.79
CA ASN A 138 7.20 -12.81 16.04
C ASN A 138 8.70 -13.06 15.85
N THR A 139 9.45 -12.00 15.55
CA THR A 139 10.91 -12.08 15.38
C THR A 139 11.61 -12.41 16.69
N ALA A 140 11.19 -11.80 17.79
CA ALA A 140 11.76 -12.04 19.11
C ALA A 140 11.52 -13.49 19.58
N SER A 141 10.34 -14.05 19.29
CA SER A 141 10.01 -15.44 19.60
C SER A 141 10.81 -16.42 18.75
N THR A 142 10.77 -16.28 17.41
CA THR A 142 11.50 -17.17 16.49
C THR A 142 13.02 -17.14 16.65
N ARG A 143 13.57 -16.07 17.23
CA ARG A 143 15.01 -15.92 17.52
C ARG A 143 15.36 -16.05 19.00
N ASN A 144 14.44 -16.51 19.84
CA ASN A 144 14.65 -16.77 21.26
C ASN A 144 15.27 -15.59 22.05
N TRP A 145 14.80 -14.35 21.81
CA TRP A 145 15.35 -13.15 22.47
C TRP A 145 15.23 -13.15 24.01
N GLY A 146 14.39 -14.01 24.58
CA GLY A 146 14.20 -14.18 26.02
C GLY A 146 15.33 -14.93 26.73
N ASP A 147 16.22 -15.59 25.97
CA ASP A 147 17.42 -16.26 26.51
C ASP A 147 18.49 -15.23 26.88
N ASP A 148 18.68 -14.22 26.04
CA ASP A 148 19.73 -13.20 26.20
C ASP A 148 19.27 -11.94 26.94
N MET A 149 17.95 -11.73 27.07
CA MET A 149 17.40 -10.48 27.59
C MET A 149 16.52 -10.68 28.83
N SER A 150 16.54 -9.68 29.71
CA SER A 150 15.52 -9.55 30.76
C SER A 150 14.15 -9.28 30.13
N THR A 151 13.06 -9.60 30.83
CA THR A 151 11.69 -9.38 30.33
C THR A 151 11.45 -7.90 29.96
N GLY A 152 11.96 -6.96 30.78
CA GLY A 152 11.88 -5.53 30.47
C GLY A 152 12.68 -5.14 29.23
N GLY A 153 13.89 -5.69 29.09
CA GLY A 153 14.72 -5.51 27.89
C GLY A 153 14.05 -6.05 26.63
N LEU A 154 13.40 -7.21 26.73
CA LEU A 154 12.64 -7.81 25.62
C LEU A 154 11.48 -6.91 25.19
N ILE A 155 10.65 -6.44 26.13
CA ILE A 155 9.52 -5.54 25.82
C ILE A 155 10.02 -4.26 25.16
N ALA A 156 11.07 -3.64 25.72
CA ALA A 156 11.66 -2.42 25.15
C ALA A 156 12.19 -2.65 23.72
N SER A 157 12.92 -3.75 23.51
CA SER A 157 13.45 -4.13 22.19
C SER A 157 12.34 -4.38 21.17
N VAL A 158 11.29 -5.11 21.53
CA VAL A 158 10.14 -5.36 20.64
C VAL A 158 9.46 -4.05 20.23
N VAL A 159 9.26 -3.12 21.18
CA VAL A 159 8.65 -1.82 20.86
C VAL A 159 9.56 -1.00 19.95
N ILE A 160 10.85 -0.86 20.27
CA ILE A 160 11.78 -0.03 19.48
C ILE A 160 11.95 -0.60 18.07
N VAL A 161 12.27 -1.89 17.97
CA VAL A 161 12.45 -2.57 16.67
C VAL A 161 11.14 -2.59 15.90
N GLY A 162 10.01 -2.78 16.58
CA GLY A 162 8.69 -2.77 15.97
C GLY A 162 8.32 -1.41 15.36
N LEU A 163 8.54 -0.32 16.08
CA LEU A 163 8.29 1.03 15.57
C LEU A 163 9.20 1.36 14.37
N ILE A 164 10.49 1.03 14.45
CA ILE A 164 11.44 1.22 13.35
C ILE A 164 11.03 0.38 12.13
N GLY A 165 10.73 -0.89 12.34
CA GLY A 165 10.28 -1.82 11.30
C GLY A 165 8.99 -1.34 10.63
N GLY A 166 8.00 -0.96 11.43
CA GLY A 166 6.73 -0.40 10.93
C GLY A 166 6.94 0.85 10.08
N LEU A 167 7.81 1.77 10.52
CA LEU A 167 8.14 2.98 9.77
C LEU A 167 8.85 2.66 8.44
N LEU A 168 9.80 1.72 8.48
CA LEU A 168 10.55 1.28 7.31
C LEU A 168 9.62 0.62 6.29
N THR A 169 8.77 -0.31 6.70
CA THR A 169 7.78 -0.96 5.82
C THR A 169 6.78 0.06 5.27
N TYR A 170 6.34 1.02 6.08
CA TYR A 170 5.40 2.05 5.64
C TYR A 170 5.99 2.97 4.57
N TYR A 171 7.20 3.50 4.75
CA TYR A 171 7.80 4.44 3.81
C TYR A 171 8.64 3.76 2.73
N LEU A 172 9.66 2.99 3.13
CA LEU A 172 10.60 2.35 2.22
C LEU A 172 9.95 1.17 1.52
N GLY A 173 9.19 0.34 2.24
CA GLY A 173 8.46 -0.79 1.67
C GLY A 173 7.47 -0.34 0.59
N ALA A 174 6.64 0.66 0.87
CA ALA A 174 5.71 1.20 -0.13
C ALA A 174 6.41 1.79 -1.36
N TRP A 175 7.57 2.43 -1.17
CA TRP A 175 8.37 2.94 -2.28
C TRP A 175 8.95 1.80 -3.15
N LEU A 176 9.53 0.78 -2.53
CA LEU A 176 10.06 -0.41 -3.23
C LEU A 176 8.97 -1.12 -4.03
N LEU A 177 7.79 -1.33 -3.42
CA LEU A 177 6.66 -1.96 -4.10
C LEU A 177 6.20 -1.12 -5.30
N LYS A 178 6.17 0.21 -5.18
CA LYS A 178 5.87 1.09 -6.32
C LYS A 178 6.89 0.94 -7.44
N VAL A 179 8.19 0.90 -7.12
CA VAL A 179 9.26 0.81 -8.13
C VAL A 179 9.19 -0.53 -8.87
N VAL A 180 9.16 -1.64 -8.13
CA VAL A 180 9.12 -2.98 -8.71
C VAL A 180 7.79 -3.25 -9.41
N GLY A 181 6.68 -2.78 -8.85
CA GLY A 181 5.37 -2.86 -9.50
C GLY A 181 5.33 -2.10 -10.82
N GLY A 182 6.05 -0.97 -10.91
CA GLY A 182 6.23 -0.23 -12.16
C GLY A 182 6.96 -1.05 -13.23
N TRP A 183 7.96 -1.85 -12.87
CA TRP A 183 8.64 -2.76 -13.80
C TRP A 183 7.70 -3.83 -14.38
N LEU A 184 6.64 -4.18 -13.64
CA LEU A 184 5.63 -5.16 -14.06
C LEU A 184 4.40 -4.51 -14.74
N GLY A 185 4.50 -3.21 -15.06
CA GLY A 185 3.45 -2.43 -15.72
C GLY A 185 2.33 -1.93 -14.80
N GLY A 186 2.53 -1.97 -13.49
CA GLY A 186 1.58 -1.44 -12.52
C GLY A 186 1.58 0.08 -12.46
N VAL A 187 0.42 0.68 -12.18
CA VAL A 187 0.22 2.14 -12.23
C VAL A 187 0.16 2.83 -10.86
N ALA A 188 0.32 2.08 -9.77
CA ALA A 188 0.15 2.63 -8.42
C ALA A 188 1.21 3.67 -8.06
N SER A 189 0.80 4.70 -7.33
CA SER A 189 1.72 5.66 -6.73
C SER A 189 2.22 5.19 -5.36
N THR A 190 3.29 5.79 -4.85
CA THR A 190 3.83 5.45 -3.52
C THR A 190 2.85 5.76 -2.40
N SER A 191 2.04 6.83 -2.52
CA SER A 191 1.00 7.13 -1.54
C SER A 191 -0.11 6.08 -1.56
N GLU A 192 -0.50 5.58 -2.74
CA GLU A 192 -1.45 4.47 -2.85
C GLU A 192 -0.89 3.19 -2.23
N MET A 193 0.40 2.91 -2.41
CA MET A 193 1.03 1.74 -1.77
C MET A 193 1.13 1.83 -0.25
N ARG A 194 1.15 3.05 0.31
CA ARG A 194 1.04 3.24 1.77
C ARG A 194 -0.35 2.86 2.31
N ILE A 195 -1.38 2.83 1.47
CA ILE A 195 -2.70 2.31 1.85
C ILE A 195 -2.60 0.80 2.09
N ILE A 196 -1.87 0.08 1.22
CA ILE A 196 -1.62 -1.36 1.42
C ILE A 196 -0.84 -1.60 2.71
N SER A 197 0.36 -1.02 2.84
CA SER A 197 1.23 -1.31 3.98
C SER A 197 0.67 -0.78 5.30
N GLY A 198 0.02 0.38 5.29
CA GLY A 198 -0.52 0.99 6.50
C GLY A 198 -1.90 0.47 6.88
N ARG A 199 -2.87 0.49 5.97
CA ARG A 199 -4.26 0.14 6.32
C ARG A 199 -4.51 -1.35 6.18
N ILE A 200 -4.27 -1.91 5.00
CA ILE A 200 -4.66 -3.30 4.71
C ILE A 200 -3.79 -4.27 5.49
N GLN A 201 -2.47 -4.21 5.30
CA GLN A 201 -1.53 -5.02 6.05
C GLN A 201 -1.60 -4.71 7.54
N GLY A 202 -1.66 -3.42 7.93
CA GLY A 202 -1.77 -3.03 9.34
C GLY A 202 -2.99 -3.63 10.04
N MET A 203 -4.18 -3.57 9.43
CA MET A 203 -5.39 -4.19 9.99
C MET A 203 -5.29 -5.72 10.08
N LEU A 204 -4.81 -6.38 9.02
CA LEU A 204 -4.66 -7.84 9.01
C LEU A 204 -3.67 -8.30 10.08
N SER A 205 -2.52 -7.63 10.18
CA SER A 205 -1.50 -7.90 11.20
C SER A 205 -2.02 -7.69 12.62
N ILE A 206 -2.85 -6.67 12.87
CA ILE A 206 -3.47 -6.49 14.19
C ILE A 206 -4.43 -7.64 14.49
N MET A 207 -5.27 -8.04 13.55
CA MET A 207 -6.26 -9.10 13.76
C MET A 207 -5.60 -10.47 13.99
N VAL A 208 -4.58 -10.81 13.20
CA VAL A 208 -3.78 -12.03 13.44
C VAL A 208 -2.96 -11.88 14.72
N GLY A 209 -2.40 -10.69 14.97
CA GLY A 209 -1.64 -10.38 16.17
C GLY A 209 -2.41 -10.55 17.48
N LEU A 210 -3.75 -10.55 17.46
CA LEU A 210 -4.55 -10.87 18.65
C LEU A 210 -4.33 -12.31 19.16
N PHE A 211 -3.85 -13.23 18.33
CA PHE A 211 -3.47 -14.58 18.77
C PHE A 211 -2.28 -14.57 19.75
N TRP A 212 -1.49 -13.50 19.80
CA TRP A 212 -0.45 -13.34 20.84
C TRP A 212 -1.01 -13.30 22.25
N ILE A 213 -2.24 -12.85 22.46
CA ILE A 213 -2.82 -12.78 23.81
C ILE A 213 -2.93 -14.18 24.41
N PRO A 214 -3.63 -15.16 23.79
CA PRO A 214 -3.65 -16.52 24.31
C PRO A 214 -2.25 -17.17 24.31
N GLU A 215 -1.39 -16.92 23.33
CA GLU A 215 -0.04 -17.48 23.35
C GLU A 215 0.79 -16.98 24.53
N LEU A 216 0.71 -15.70 24.89
CA LEU A 216 1.41 -15.16 26.05
C LEU A 216 0.78 -15.62 27.37
N LEU A 217 -0.53 -15.87 27.42
CA LEU A 217 -1.17 -16.46 28.59
C LEU A 217 -0.78 -17.92 28.77
N ILE A 218 -0.61 -18.66 27.66
CA ILE A 218 -0.25 -20.07 27.67
C ILE A 218 1.26 -20.23 27.85
N ALA A 219 2.13 -19.60 27.08
CA ALA A 219 3.58 -19.83 27.12
C ALA A 219 4.33 -18.80 28.00
N GLY A 220 3.83 -17.57 28.11
CA GLY A 220 4.49 -16.50 28.86
C GLY A 220 5.88 -16.20 28.32
N LYS A 221 6.89 -16.14 29.20
CA LYS A 221 8.29 -15.91 28.81
C LYS A 221 8.85 -17.05 27.94
N GLU A 222 8.35 -18.28 28.11
CA GLU A 222 8.83 -19.43 27.35
C GLU A 222 8.57 -19.30 25.85
N ASN A 223 7.67 -18.40 25.43
CA ASN A 223 7.45 -18.11 24.01
C ASN A 223 8.66 -17.43 23.34
N PHE A 224 9.64 -17.00 24.13
CA PHE A 224 10.83 -16.29 23.67
C PHE A 224 12.13 -17.01 24.04
N THR A 225 12.07 -18.26 24.51
CA THR A 225 13.27 -19.00 24.95
C THR A 225 13.41 -20.28 24.16
N LEU A 226 14.63 -20.73 23.95
CA LEU A 226 14.89 -21.99 23.24
C LEU A 226 14.36 -23.20 24.03
N LEU A 227 14.49 -23.16 25.35
CA LEU A 227 14.02 -24.20 26.25
C LEU A 227 12.66 -23.83 26.83
N THR A 228 11.70 -24.75 26.76
CA THR A 228 10.29 -24.53 27.15
C THR A 228 9.82 -25.57 28.16
N PRO A 229 10.50 -25.69 29.32
CA PRO A 229 10.28 -26.82 30.24
C PRO A 229 8.84 -26.90 30.78
N VAL A 230 8.15 -25.77 30.97
CA VAL A 230 6.78 -25.78 31.49
C VAL A 230 5.76 -26.15 30.41
N LEU A 231 5.97 -25.73 29.16
CA LEU A 231 5.20 -26.22 28.02
C LEU A 231 5.42 -27.73 27.83
N ASP A 232 6.67 -28.19 27.82
CA ASP A 232 7.05 -29.58 27.55
C ASP A 232 6.54 -30.54 28.63
N ALA A 233 6.51 -30.10 29.89
CA ALA A 233 6.03 -30.90 31.01
C ALA A 233 4.50 -31.10 31.01
N ASN A 234 3.73 -30.27 30.29
CA ASN A 234 2.27 -30.32 30.31
C ASN A 234 1.69 -30.47 28.91
N LEU A 235 1.30 -31.70 28.56
CA LEU A 235 0.72 -32.03 27.25
C LEU A 235 -0.49 -31.15 26.89
N THR A 236 -1.38 -30.85 27.83
CA THR A 236 -2.54 -30.00 27.57
C THR A 236 -2.13 -28.57 27.20
N ARG A 237 -1.15 -28.01 27.92
CA ARG A 237 -0.60 -26.67 27.64
C ARG A 237 0.08 -26.63 26.28
N SER A 238 0.90 -27.64 25.97
CA SER A 238 1.54 -27.81 24.66
C SER A 238 0.54 -27.93 23.52
N LEU A 239 -0.51 -28.74 23.66
CA LEU A 239 -1.54 -28.91 22.63
C LEU A 239 -2.34 -27.63 22.40
N LEU A 240 -2.67 -26.89 23.46
CA LEU A 240 -3.35 -25.59 23.35
C LEU A 240 -2.47 -24.56 22.64
N TYR A 241 -1.20 -24.46 23.04
CA TYR A 241 -0.23 -23.58 22.40
C TYR A 241 -0.10 -23.90 20.91
N PHE A 242 0.15 -25.16 20.57
CA PHE A 242 0.24 -25.63 19.18
C PHE A 242 -1.03 -25.28 18.38
N GLY A 243 -2.21 -25.50 18.95
CA GLY A 243 -3.49 -25.16 18.31
C GLY A 243 -3.61 -23.67 17.99
N VAL A 244 -3.22 -22.79 18.92
CA VAL A 244 -3.24 -21.34 18.70
C VAL A 244 -2.23 -20.93 17.63
N SER A 245 -1.00 -21.45 17.68
CA SER A 245 0.03 -21.11 16.69
C SER A 245 -0.32 -21.63 15.28
N MET A 246 -1.03 -22.76 15.16
CA MET A 246 -1.56 -23.21 13.87
C MET A 246 -2.64 -22.26 13.32
N LEU A 247 -3.49 -21.69 14.18
CA LEU A 247 -4.46 -20.67 13.77
C LEU A 247 -3.78 -19.36 13.36
N GLU A 248 -2.74 -18.93 14.09
CA GLU A 248 -1.94 -17.76 13.72
C GLU A 248 -1.26 -17.97 12.36
N LEU A 249 -0.66 -19.14 12.13
CA LEU A 249 -0.04 -19.49 10.85
C LEU A 249 -1.06 -19.48 9.71
N ALA A 250 -2.23 -20.11 9.90
CA ALA A 250 -3.30 -20.11 8.90
C ALA A 250 -3.81 -18.69 8.61
N GLY A 251 -3.99 -17.87 9.65
CA GLY A 251 -4.38 -16.47 9.53
C GLY A 251 -3.33 -15.62 8.80
N SER A 252 -2.05 -15.90 9.03
CA SER A 252 -0.92 -15.23 8.37
C SER A 252 -0.84 -15.57 6.88
N VAL A 253 -0.96 -16.86 6.53
CA VAL A 253 -0.99 -17.32 5.13
C VAL A 253 -2.16 -16.70 4.39
N TRP A 254 -3.35 -16.74 5.00
CA TRP A 254 -4.55 -16.14 4.41
C TRP A 254 -4.40 -14.62 4.24
N SER A 255 -3.87 -13.92 5.24
CA SER A 255 -3.58 -12.49 5.16
C SER A 255 -2.63 -12.15 4.01
N GLY A 256 -1.63 -13.00 3.75
CA GLY A 256 -0.76 -12.87 2.58
C GLY A 256 -1.56 -12.87 1.27
N ILE A 257 -2.47 -13.83 1.09
CA ILE A 257 -3.34 -13.92 -0.10
C ILE A 257 -4.19 -12.64 -0.26
N LEU A 258 -4.76 -12.13 0.84
CA LEU A 258 -5.57 -10.91 0.82
C LEU A 258 -4.74 -9.68 0.40
N ILE A 259 -3.52 -9.55 0.92
CA ILE A 259 -2.58 -8.48 0.55
C ILE A 259 -2.25 -8.58 -0.95
N LEU A 260 -2.01 -9.77 -1.50
CA LEU A 260 -1.75 -9.94 -2.94
C LEU A 260 -2.93 -9.46 -3.79
N HIS A 261 -4.16 -9.77 -3.40
CA HIS A 261 -5.35 -9.32 -4.10
C HIS A 261 -5.52 -7.80 -4.01
N ALA A 262 -5.30 -7.20 -2.85
CA ALA A 262 -5.41 -5.76 -2.66
C ALA A 262 -4.31 -4.98 -3.41
N THR A 263 -3.08 -5.47 -3.39
CA THR A 263 -1.97 -4.90 -4.15
C THR A 263 -2.20 -5.01 -5.65
N GLY A 264 -2.71 -6.16 -6.10
CA GLY A 264 -3.17 -6.36 -7.48
C GLY A 264 -4.18 -5.30 -7.91
N GLU A 265 -5.18 -5.05 -7.05
CA GLU A 265 -6.20 -4.03 -7.28
C GLU A 265 -5.61 -2.63 -7.43
N ILE A 266 -4.75 -2.20 -6.50
CA ILE A 266 -4.20 -0.84 -6.51
C ILE A 266 -3.31 -0.60 -7.74
N HIS A 267 -2.48 -1.57 -8.12
CA HIS A 267 -1.62 -1.44 -9.32
C HIS A 267 -2.36 -1.71 -10.64
N GLY A 268 -3.59 -2.24 -10.61
CA GLY A 268 -4.36 -2.57 -11.81
C GLY A 268 -3.91 -3.87 -12.52
N PHE A 269 -3.39 -4.84 -11.77
CA PHE A 269 -2.84 -6.09 -12.30
C PHE A 269 -3.30 -7.32 -11.48
N SER A 270 -3.04 -8.53 -11.98
CA SER A 270 -3.51 -9.76 -11.32
C SER A 270 -2.76 -10.08 -10.02
N ALA A 271 -3.39 -10.84 -9.12
CA ALA A 271 -2.76 -11.28 -7.87
C ALA A 271 -1.47 -12.10 -8.09
N TRP A 272 -1.36 -12.83 -9.19
CA TRP A 272 -0.14 -13.56 -9.58
C TRP A 272 1.02 -12.63 -9.91
N LYS A 273 0.75 -11.51 -10.60
CA LYS A 273 1.78 -10.51 -10.84
C LYS A 273 2.15 -9.77 -9.54
N ALA A 274 1.19 -9.56 -8.63
CA ALA A 274 1.50 -9.05 -7.30
C ALA A 274 2.41 -10.01 -6.52
N LEU A 275 2.17 -11.33 -6.60
CA LEU A 275 3.05 -12.34 -5.98
C LEU A 275 4.47 -12.23 -6.54
N LEU A 276 4.62 -12.19 -7.87
CA LEU A 276 5.91 -12.00 -8.53
C LEU A 276 6.61 -10.72 -8.06
N MET A 277 5.87 -9.62 -7.90
CA MET A 277 6.38 -8.36 -7.38
C MET A 277 6.97 -8.52 -5.96
N TYR A 278 6.26 -9.16 -5.04
CA TYR A 278 6.76 -9.41 -3.68
C TYR A 278 7.99 -10.32 -3.67
N VAL A 279 8.03 -11.33 -4.54
CA VAL A 279 9.20 -12.20 -4.71
C VAL A 279 10.42 -11.38 -5.18
N ILE A 280 10.26 -10.53 -6.20
CA ILE A 280 11.34 -9.67 -6.69
C ILE A 280 11.82 -8.71 -5.60
N VAL A 281 10.91 -8.05 -4.88
CA VAL A 281 11.28 -7.15 -3.77
C VAL A 281 12.06 -7.90 -2.68
N THR A 282 11.63 -9.12 -2.34
CA THR A 282 12.30 -9.95 -1.32
C THR A 282 13.69 -10.35 -1.77
N ILE A 283 13.87 -10.80 -3.02
CA ILE A 283 15.18 -11.17 -3.58
C ILE A 283 16.13 -9.96 -3.61
N ILE A 284 15.64 -8.79 -4.05
CA ILE A 284 16.44 -7.55 -4.04
C ILE A 284 16.85 -7.18 -2.61
N GLY A 285 15.92 -7.26 -1.66
CA GLY A 285 16.22 -7.01 -0.25
C GLY A 285 17.28 -7.96 0.31
N MET A 286 17.17 -9.26 0.02
CA MET A 286 18.16 -10.26 0.42
C MET A 286 19.53 -10.00 -0.22
N LEU A 287 19.57 -9.65 -1.51
CA LEU A 287 20.81 -9.34 -2.21
C LEU A 287 21.51 -8.10 -1.62
N ILE A 288 20.75 -7.03 -1.34
CA ILE A 288 21.28 -5.83 -0.69
C ILE A 288 21.83 -6.17 0.70
N ALA A 289 21.08 -6.93 1.51
CA ALA A 289 21.54 -7.35 2.83
C ALA A 289 22.83 -8.19 2.75
N PHE A 290 22.91 -9.12 1.79
CA PHE A 290 24.10 -9.93 1.55
C PHE A 290 25.32 -9.08 1.18
N ILE A 291 25.16 -8.14 0.24
CA ILE A 291 26.24 -7.22 -0.18
C ILE A 291 26.73 -6.38 1.00
N LEU A 292 25.81 -5.85 1.82
CA LEU A 292 26.16 -5.06 3.00
C LEU A 292 26.94 -5.87 4.03
N ILE A 293 26.51 -7.10 4.33
CA ILE A 293 27.21 -7.99 5.25
C ILE A 293 28.61 -8.31 4.71
N PHE A 294 28.72 -8.64 3.42
CA PHE A 294 30.00 -8.92 2.77
C PHE A 294 30.94 -7.72 2.85
N LEU A 295 30.45 -6.50 2.58
CA LEU A 295 31.22 -5.27 2.68
C LEU A 295 31.74 -5.04 4.11
N VAL A 296 30.89 -5.23 5.11
CA VAL A 296 31.27 -5.09 6.52
C VAL A 296 32.37 -6.09 6.89
N ILE A 297 32.24 -7.35 6.50
CA ILE A 297 33.25 -8.38 6.76
C ILE A 297 34.58 -8.01 6.09
N MET A 298 34.54 -7.52 4.83
CA MET A 298 35.74 -7.08 4.12
C MET A 298 36.44 -5.91 4.83
N ILE A 299 35.69 -4.90 5.28
CA ILE A 299 36.24 -3.75 6.00
C ILE A 299 36.82 -4.17 7.35
N VAL A 300 36.12 -5.01 8.11
CA VAL A 300 36.62 -5.51 9.41
C VAL A 300 37.87 -6.36 9.20
N GLY A 301 37.88 -7.21 8.18
CA GLY A 301 39.03 -8.06 7.83
C GLY A 301 40.27 -7.23 7.50
N THR A 302 40.14 -6.21 6.65
CA THR A 302 41.28 -5.35 6.28
C THR A 302 41.82 -4.56 7.47
N VAL A 303 40.94 -4.07 8.35
CA VAL A 303 41.34 -3.38 9.58
C VAL A 303 42.14 -4.31 10.50
N ILE A 304 41.67 -5.54 10.72
CA ILE A 304 42.38 -6.51 11.59
C ILE A 304 43.75 -6.87 11.02
N THR A 305 43.85 -7.16 9.71
CA THR A 305 45.15 -7.47 9.08
C THR A 305 46.11 -6.29 9.10
N GLY A 306 45.59 -5.06 8.99
CA GLY A 306 46.40 -3.85 9.02
C GLY A 306 47.05 -3.56 10.37
N PHE A 307 46.46 -4.03 11.48
CA PHE A 307 47.05 -3.90 12.83
C PHE A 307 48.08 -5.00 13.17
N SER A 308 48.19 -6.05 12.35
CA SER A 308 49.09 -7.19 12.60
C SER A 308 50.47 -7.08 11.92
N LEU A 309 50.72 -6.00 11.18
CA LEU A 309 52.00 -5.68 10.50
C LEU A 309 52.67 -4.49 11.20
#